data_AF-A0A937P4B6-F1
#
_entry.id   AF-A0A937P4B6-F1
#
_cell.length_a   1.000
_cell.length_b   1.000
_cell.length_c   1.000
_cell.angle_alpha   90.00
_cell.angle_beta   90.00
_cell.angle_gamma   90.00
#
_symmetry.space_group_name_H-M   'P 1'
#
loop_
_entity.id
_entity.type
_entity.pdbx_description
1 polymer ?
#
loop_
_entity_poly.entity_id
_entity_poly.type
_entity_poly.pdbx_seq_one_letter_code
_entity_poly.pdbx_strand_id
1 'polypeptide(L)'
;MMKLLTVGVIGKSLKENEKRVAIHPEHIKRIPLIFREKITFEVGYGLRFGMDDNKIAKLTSGRVASRKEILKDFDCVIMPKPLVEDLFQVRAGAIVWGWPHCVQQKEMTQVSIERKLTLIAWEEMFTWSRTGDKNMHI
;
A
#
# COMPACT_ATOMS: atom_id res chain seq x y z
N MET A 1 23.98 4.93 -8.11
CA MET A 1 23.23 4.99 -6.82
C MET A 1 21.82 4.49 -7.11
N MET A 2 21.29 3.52 -6.35
CA MET A 2 19.93 3.00 -6.58
C MET A 2 18.88 4.07 -6.28
N LYS A 3 17.95 4.30 -7.20
CA LYS A 3 16.82 5.22 -7.02
C LYS A 3 15.76 4.53 -6.15
N LEU A 4 15.33 5.19 -5.07
CA LEU A 4 14.21 4.69 -4.26
C LEU A 4 12.89 4.77 -5.05
N LEU A 5 12.05 3.75 -4.85
CA LEU A 5 10.70 3.66 -5.45
C LEU A 5 9.75 4.68 -4.84
N THR A 6 8.79 5.16 -5.62
CA THR A 6 7.67 5.95 -5.11
C THR A 6 6.60 5.03 -4.51
N VAL A 7 6.07 5.40 -3.34
CA VAL A 7 5.07 4.63 -2.62
C VAL A 7 3.80 5.46 -2.44
N GLY A 8 2.67 4.95 -2.93
CA GLY A 8 1.36 5.53 -2.71
C GLY A 8 0.58 4.76 -1.66
N VAL A 9 -0.04 5.44 -0.70
CA VAL A 9 -0.80 4.79 0.38
C VAL A 9 -2.28 5.14 0.27
N ILE A 10 -3.10 4.11 0.06
CA ILE A 10 -4.54 4.24 -0.11
C ILE A 10 -5.23 4.21 1.26
N GLY A 11 -6.08 5.19 1.51
CA GLY A 11 -6.80 5.39 2.77
C GLY A 11 -8.25 4.95 2.72
N LYS A 12 -8.89 5.04 1.56
CA LYS A 12 -10.28 4.61 1.36
C LYS A 12 -10.34 3.25 0.67
N SER A 13 -10.91 2.27 1.35
CA SER A 13 -11.19 0.96 0.77
C SER A 13 -12.43 1.03 -0.14
N LEU A 14 -12.43 0.27 -1.25
CA LEU A 14 -13.64 -0.01 -2.02
C LEU A 14 -14.49 -1.11 -1.37
N LYS A 15 -13.86 -1.96 -0.54
CA LYS A 15 -14.56 -3.01 0.20
C LYS A 15 -15.48 -2.41 1.26
N GLU A 16 -16.74 -2.81 1.23
CA GLU A 16 -17.76 -2.37 2.18
C GLU A 16 -17.30 -2.58 3.64
N ASN A 17 -17.58 -1.61 4.49
CA ASN A 17 -17.27 -1.61 5.93
C ASN A 17 -15.79 -1.76 6.31
N GLU A 18 -14.87 -1.76 5.34
CA GLU A 18 -13.44 -1.80 5.61
C GLU A 18 -12.90 -0.42 5.97
N LYS A 19 -12.70 -0.20 7.27
CA LYS A 19 -12.19 1.05 7.82
C LYS A 19 -10.72 0.97 8.24
N ARG A 20 -10.00 -0.15 8.09
CA ARG A 20 -8.59 -0.20 8.49
C ARG A 20 -7.72 0.59 7.50
N VAL A 21 -6.57 1.10 7.96
CA VAL A 21 -5.55 1.75 7.14
C VAL A 21 -4.22 1.04 7.31
N ALA A 22 -3.36 1.14 6.30
CA ALA A 22 -2.05 0.50 6.34
C ALA A 22 -1.09 1.13 7.37
N ILE A 23 -1.13 2.46 7.51
CA ILE A 23 -0.24 3.22 8.38
C ILE A 23 -1.09 4.17 9.22
N HIS A 24 -1.13 4.01 10.53
CA HIS A 24 -1.76 5.01 11.40
C HIS A 24 -1.01 6.35 11.25
N PRO A 25 -1.68 7.51 11.05
CA PRO A 25 -0.99 8.78 10.82
C PRO A 25 0.04 9.16 11.89
N GLU A 26 -0.19 8.82 13.16
CA GLU A 26 0.77 9.06 14.24
C GLU A 26 2.05 8.21 14.12
N HIS A 27 2.00 7.10 13.38
CA HIS A 27 3.15 6.22 13.16
C HIS A 27 4.04 6.68 12.00
N ILE A 28 3.63 7.67 11.20
CA ILE A 28 4.42 8.16 10.04
C ILE A 28 5.84 8.54 10.44
N LYS A 29 6.01 9.19 11.60
CA LYS A 29 7.34 9.60 12.10
C LYS A 29 8.25 8.45 12.51
N ARG A 30 7.71 7.23 12.68
CA ARG A 30 8.49 6.01 12.95
C ARG A 30 9.23 5.52 11.69
N ILE A 31 8.78 5.95 10.50
CA ILE A 31 9.43 5.63 9.23
C ILE A 31 10.61 6.60 9.03
N PRO A 32 11.83 6.12 8.74
CA PRO A 32 12.99 6.98 8.51
C PRO A 32 12.75 8.03 7.43
N LEU A 33 13.32 9.24 7.62
CA LEU A 33 13.10 10.40 6.75
C LEU A 33 13.36 10.09 5.27
N ILE A 34 14.47 9.42 4.97
CA ILE A 34 14.85 9.06 3.60
C ILE A 34 13.78 8.22 2.86
N PHE A 35 13.00 7.43 3.60
CA PHE A 35 11.91 6.63 3.02
C PHE A 35 10.60 7.40 3.00
N ARG A 36 10.24 8.11 4.08
CA ARG A 36 8.96 8.84 4.16
C ARG A 36 8.85 9.94 3.10
N GLU A 37 9.96 10.51 2.65
CA GLU A 37 10.02 11.46 1.51
C GLU A 37 9.62 10.84 0.17
N LYS A 38 9.53 9.51 0.08
CA LYS A 38 9.03 8.77 -1.08
C LYS A 38 7.59 8.28 -0.93
N ILE A 39 6.96 8.55 0.21
CA ILE A 39 5.59 8.10 0.51
C ILE A 39 4.62 9.25 0.29
N THR A 40 3.63 9.03 -0.57
CA THR A 40 2.51 9.95 -0.81
C THR A 40 1.22 9.29 -0.37
N PHE A 41 0.40 9.99 0.40
CA PHE A 41 -0.87 9.48 0.90
C PHE A 41 -2.04 9.99 0.05
N GLU A 42 -3.10 9.21 0.01
CA GLU A 42 -4.37 9.61 -0.61
C GLU A 42 -4.93 10.88 0.05
N VAL A 43 -5.51 11.78 -0.74
CA VAL A 43 -6.25 12.95 -0.22
C VAL A 43 -7.24 12.51 0.85
N GLY A 44 -7.20 13.20 2.00
CA GLY A 44 -8.06 12.95 3.14
C GLY A 44 -7.68 11.75 4.02
N TYR A 45 -6.55 11.07 3.77
CA TYR A 45 -6.13 9.86 4.50
C TYR A 45 -6.15 10.01 6.03
N GLY A 46 -5.67 11.16 6.52
CA GLY A 46 -5.51 11.41 7.95
C GLY A 46 -6.75 12.00 8.65
N LEU A 47 -7.79 12.41 7.91
CA LEU A 47 -8.86 13.27 8.45
C LEU A 47 -9.60 12.63 9.62
N ARG A 48 -9.92 11.34 9.54
CA ARG A 48 -10.58 10.59 10.62
C ARG A 48 -9.74 10.42 11.88
N PHE A 49 -8.45 10.75 11.80
CA PHE A 49 -7.49 10.72 12.91
C PHE A 49 -7.08 12.13 13.35
N GLY A 50 -7.80 13.17 12.90
CA GLY A 50 -7.48 14.57 13.23
C GLY A 50 -6.18 15.07 12.61
N MET A 51 -5.73 14.48 11.49
CA MET A 51 -4.54 14.92 10.75
C MET A 51 -4.93 15.32 9.32
N ASP A 52 -4.86 16.62 9.03
CA ASP A 52 -5.15 17.12 7.68
C ASP A 52 -4.05 16.79 6.66
N ASP A 53 -4.38 16.99 5.38
CA ASP A 53 -3.48 16.70 4.26
C ASP A 53 -2.21 17.56 4.29
N ASN A 54 -2.28 18.79 4.80
CA ASN A 54 -1.11 19.66 4.94
C ASN A 54 -0.10 19.08 5.93
N LYS A 55 -0.59 18.54 7.05
CA LYS A 55 0.25 17.90 8.08
C LYS A 55 0.81 16.57 7.59
N ILE A 56 0.02 15.77 6.88
CA ILE A 56 0.52 14.54 6.22
C ILE A 56 1.63 14.89 5.23
N ALA A 57 1.38 15.80 4.29
CA ALA A 57 2.34 16.22 3.27
C ALA A 57 3.67 16.69 3.87
N LYS A 58 3.64 17.54 4.91
CA LYS A 58 4.84 18.01 5.63
C LYS A 58 5.66 16.89 6.27
N LEU A 59 5.02 15.77 6.63
CA LEU A 59 5.70 14.63 7.24
C LEU A 59 6.22 13.61 6.20
N THR A 60 5.87 13.77 4.93
CA THR A 60 6.07 12.73 3.90
C THR A 60 6.69 13.33 2.62
N SER A 61 6.23 12.96 1.42
CA SER A 61 6.73 13.43 0.12
C SER A 61 6.50 14.92 -0.18
N GLY A 62 5.91 15.70 0.73
CA GLY A 62 5.56 17.10 0.50
C GLY A 62 4.22 17.32 -0.20
N ARG A 63 3.48 16.25 -0.53
CA ARG A 63 2.13 16.33 -1.11
C ARG A 63 1.24 15.16 -0.70
N VAL A 64 -0.05 15.31 -0.97
CA VAL A 64 -1.03 14.22 -1.08
C VAL A 64 -1.43 14.05 -2.55
N ALA A 65 -1.99 12.90 -2.90
CA ALA A 65 -2.38 12.57 -4.28
C ALA A 65 -3.80 11.98 -4.33
N SER A 66 -4.45 12.11 -5.48
CA SER A 66 -5.74 11.44 -5.69
C SER A 66 -5.55 9.91 -5.77
N ARG A 67 -6.62 9.13 -5.49
CA ARG A 67 -6.60 7.67 -5.73
C ARG A 67 -6.09 7.32 -7.11
N LYS A 68 -6.63 7.98 -8.14
CA LYS A 68 -6.33 7.71 -9.55
C LYS A 68 -4.85 7.94 -9.85
N GLU A 69 -4.27 9.01 -9.33
CA GLU A 69 -2.83 9.31 -9.45
C GLU A 69 -1.99 8.23 -8.75
N ILE A 70 -2.35 7.87 -7.51
CA ILE A 70 -1.65 6.80 -6.77
C ILE A 70 -1.64 5.49 -7.55
N LEU A 71 -2.80 5.05 -8.03
CA LEU A 71 -2.89 3.78 -8.75
C LEU A 71 -2.12 3.83 -10.08
N LYS A 72 -2.12 4.95 -10.80
CA LYS A 72 -1.54 5.02 -12.16
C LYS A 72 -0.06 5.35 -12.22
N ASP A 73 0.47 6.10 -11.25
CA ASP A 73 1.75 6.79 -11.44
C ASP A 73 2.84 6.36 -10.44
N PHE A 74 2.52 5.48 -9.48
CA PHE A 74 3.45 5.04 -8.44
C PHE A 74 4.08 3.68 -8.74
N ASP A 75 5.26 3.45 -8.16
CA ASP A 75 5.98 2.17 -8.27
C ASP A 75 5.39 1.10 -7.34
N CYS A 76 4.92 1.52 -6.16
CA CYS A 76 4.31 0.66 -5.15
C CYS A 76 3.04 1.30 -4.60
N VAL A 77 1.98 0.50 -4.48
CA VAL A 77 0.71 0.89 -3.86
C VAL A 77 0.47 0.04 -2.62
N ILE A 78 0.38 0.69 -1.46
CA ILE A 78 0.00 0.05 -0.21
C ILE A 78 -1.50 0.19 -0.01
N MET A 79 -2.20 -0.94 0.11
CA MET A 79 -3.65 -0.98 0.32
C MET A 79 -4.03 -2.24 1.12
N PRO A 80 -4.68 -2.12 2.29
CA PRO A 80 -4.94 -3.28 3.13
C PRO A 80 -5.72 -4.41 2.46
N LYS A 81 -6.83 -4.13 1.78
CA LYS A 81 -7.65 -5.14 1.11
C LYS A 81 -7.95 -4.70 -0.32
N PRO A 82 -7.01 -4.89 -1.26
CA PRO A 82 -7.27 -4.57 -2.66
C PRO A 82 -8.41 -5.44 -3.20
N LEU A 83 -9.26 -4.83 -4.03
CA LEU A 83 -10.23 -5.55 -4.84
C LEU A 83 -9.75 -5.67 -6.29
N VAL A 84 -10.46 -6.47 -7.08
CA VAL A 84 -10.16 -6.66 -8.51
C VAL A 84 -10.18 -5.32 -9.26
N GLU A 85 -11.16 -4.45 -8.95
CA GLU A 85 -11.33 -3.12 -9.54
C GLU A 85 -10.15 -2.19 -9.23
N ASP A 86 -9.48 -2.40 -8.10
CA ASP A 86 -8.25 -1.68 -7.76
C ASP A 86 -7.10 -2.16 -8.63
N LEU A 87 -6.91 -3.48 -8.72
CA LEU A 87 -5.84 -4.09 -9.50
C LEU A 87 -5.94 -3.76 -10.99
N PHE A 88 -7.15 -3.59 -11.53
CA PHE A 88 -7.37 -3.10 -12.90
C PHE A 88 -6.94 -1.65 -13.14
N GLN A 89 -6.76 -0.85 -12.08
CA GLN A 89 -6.32 0.53 -12.18
C GLN A 89 -4.82 0.72 -11.90
N VAL A 90 -4.21 -0.17 -11.08
CA VAL A 90 -2.78 -0.10 -10.71
C VAL A 90 -1.85 -0.16 -11.92
N ARG A 91 -0.94 0.78 -12.13
CA ARG A 91 0.01 0.76 -13.26
C ARG A 91 0.58 -0.65 -13.52
N ALA A 92 0.56 -1.09 -14.79
CA ALA A 92 1.15 -2.39 -15.13
C ALA A 92 2.64 -2.43 -14.72
N GLY A 93 3.08 -3.54 -14.14
CA GLY A 93 4.43 -3.68 -13.60
C GLY A 93 4.68 -3.07 -12.22
N ALA A 94 3.67 -2.49 -11.57
CA ALA A 94 3.83 -1.94 -10.22
C ALA A 94 3.71 -3.02 -9.12
N ILE A 95 4.08 -2.62 -7.90
CA ILE A 95 3.95 -3.43 -6.69
C ILE A 95 2.61 -3.11 -6.01
N VAL A 96 1.90 -4.13 -5.55
CA VAL A 96 0.76 -3.98 -4.63
C VAL A 96 1.09 -4.68 -3.31
N TRP A 97 0.95 -3.96 -2.20
CA TRP A 97 1.31 -4.44 -0.87
C TRP A 97 0.10 -4.38 0.07
N GLY A 98 -0.41 -5.55 0.48
CA GLY A 98 -1.69 -5.69 1.18
C GLY A 98 -2.12 -7.13 1.36
N TRP A 99 -3.42 -7.37 1.61
CA TRP A 99 -4.06 -8.69 1.65
C TRP A 99 -4.80 -9.03 0.33
N PRO A 100 -4.11 -9.47 -0.74
CA PRO A 100 -4.75 -9.76 -2.03
C PRO A 100 -5.60 -11.04 -2.05
N HIS A 101 -5.33 -12.01 -1.18
CA HIS A 101 -6.03 -13.30 -1.08
C HIS A 101 -6.13 -14.07 -2.42
N CYS A 102 -5.04 -14.10 -3.18
CA CYS A 102 -4.97 -14.70 -4.53
C CYS A 102 -5.41 -16.17 -4.58
N VAL A 103 -5.07 -16.96 -3.55
CA VAL A 103 -5.42 -18.40 -3.49
C VAL A 103 -6.94 -18.61 -3.50
N GLN A 104 -7.71 -17.70 -2.90
CA GLN A 104 -9.16 -17.82 -2.77
C GLN A 104 -9.91 -17.19 -3.95
N GLN A 105 -9.24 -16.30 -4.71
CA GLN A 105 -9.88 -15.46 -5.72
C GLN A 105 -9.14 -15.57 -7.06
N LYS A 106 -9.69 -16.40 -7.95
CA LYS A 106 -9.11 -16.64 -9.29
C LYS A 106 -8.91 -15.34 -10.07
N GLU A 107 -9.87 -14.42 -10.02
CA GLU A 107 -9.82 -13.16 -10.76
C GLU A 107 -8.73 -12.22 -10.25
N MET A 108 -8.53 -12.12 -8.93
CA MET A 108 -7.40 -11.38 -8.32
C MET A 108 -6.07 -11.88 -8.87
N THR A 109 -5.90 -13.20 -8.94
CA THR A 109 -4.70 -13.84 -9.51
C THR A 109 -4.56 -13.51 -11.00
N GLN A 110 -5.63 -13.65 -11.78
CA GLN A 110 -5.61 -13.44 -13.22
C GLN A 110 -5.25 -11.99 -13.59
N VAL A 111 -5.90 -11.00 -12.98
CA VAL A 111 -5.59 -9.58 -13.22
C VAL A 111 -4.15 -9.23 -12.83
N SER A 112 -3.66 -9.80 -11.73
CA SER A 112 -2.28 -9.59 -11.30
C SER A 112 -1.27 -10.10 -12.32
N ILE A 113 -1.52 -11.28 -12.91
CA ILE A 113 -0.68 -11.85 -13.97
C ILE A 113 -0.73 -10.97 -15.23
N GLU A 114 -1.92 -10.65 -15.73
CA GLU A 114 -2.12 -9.88 -16.97
C GLU A 114 -1.47 -8.51 -16.90
N ARG A 115 -1.56 -7.85 -15.75
CA ARG A 115 -0.98 -6.53 -15.52
C ARG A 115 0.45 -6.57 -15.02
N LYS A 116 1.05 -7.77 -14.95
CA LYS A 116 2.43 -8.01 -14.52
C LYS A 116 2.73 -7.40 -13.15
N LEU A 117 1.75 -7.45 -12.24
CA LEU A 117 1.89 -6.90 -10.90
C LEU A 117 2.80 -7.77 -10.05
N THR A 118 3.60 -7.14 -9.20
CA THR A 118 4.29 -7.82 -8.11
C THR A 118 3.45 -7.68 -6.84
N LEU A 119 3.04 -8.78 -6.23
CA LEU A 119 2.24 -8.74 -5.01
C LEU A 119 3.10 -9.05 -3.79
N ILE A 120 3.04 -8.19 -2.78
CA ILE A 120 3.56 -8.47 -1.43
C ILE A 120 2.35 -8.75 -0.54
N ALA A 121 2.06 -10.03 -0.32
CA ALA A 121 0.86 -10.50 0.37
C ALA A 121 1.09 -10.56 1.90
N TRP A 122 0.37 -9.73 2.64
CA TRP A 122 0.43 -9.67 4.11
C TRP A 122 0.01 -10.98 4.77
N GLU A 123 -0.94 -11.72 4.18
CA GLU A 123 -1.39 -13.04 4.66
C GLU A 123 -0.33 -14.14 4.51
N GLU A 124 0.75 -13.85 3.75
CA GLU A 124 1.89 -14.75 3.58
C GLU A 124 3.17 -14.21 4.25
N MET A 125 3.06 -13.25 5.18
CA MET A 125 4.18 -12.71 5.94
C MET A 125 4.37 -13.42 7.28
N PHE A 126 5.54 -14.02 7.49
CA PHE A 126 5.88 -14.77 8.69
C PHE A 126 7.24 -14.38 9.24
N THR A 127 7.40 -14.56 10.54
CA THR A 127 8.72 -14.69 11.17
C THR A 127 9.29 -16.08 10.86
N TRP A 128 10.62 -16.17 10.81
CA TRP A 128 11.33 -17.40 10.48
C TRP A 128 12.41 -17.68 11.52
N SER A 129 12.62 -18.94 11.87
CA SER A 129 13.74 -19.36 12.71
C SER A 129 15.07 -19.20 11.96
N ARG A 130 16.19 -19.25 12.68
CA ARG A 130 17.54 -19.25 12.05
C ARG A 130 17.77 -20.49 11.18
N THR A 131 17.03 -21.57 11.41
CA THR A 131 17.09 -22.82 10.65
C THR A 131 16.13 -22.84 9.45
N GLY A 132 15.34 -21.77 9.24
CA GLY A 132 14.43 -21.65 8.11
C GLY A 132 13.01 -22.18 8.36
N ASP A 133 12.66 -22.47 9.61
CA ASP A 133 11.33 -22.93 9.97
C ASP A 133 10.35 -21.76 10.04
N LYS A 134 9.16 -21.96 9.46
CA LYS A 134 8.06 -20.99 9.49
C LYS A 134 7.52 -20.87 10.90
N ASN A 135 7.45 -19.64 11.41
CA ASN A 135 7.03 -19.33 12.77
C ASN A 135 5.71 -18.52 12.76
N MET A 136 5.61 -17.47 13.57
CA MET A 136 4.40 -16.67 13.75
C MET A 136 4.10 -15.80 12.53
N HIS A 137 2.82 -15.72 12.15
CA HIS A 137 2.30 -14.73 11.21
C HIS A 137 2.46 -13.31 11.77
N ILE A 138 2.80 -12.34 10.92
CA ILE A 138 3.03 -10.94 11.30
C ILE A 138 1.74 -10.11 11.22
#